data_AF-A0A0J1H225-F1
#
_entry.id   AF-A0A0J1H225-F1
#
_cell.length_a   1.000
_cell.length_b   1.000
_cell.length_c   1.000
_cell.angle_alpha   90.00
_cell.angle_beta   90.00
_cell.angle_gamma   90.00
#
_symmetry.space_group_name_H-M   'P 1'
#
loop_
_entity.id
_entity.type
_entity.pdbx_description
1 polymer ?
#
loop_
_entity_poly.entity_id
_entity_poly.type
_entity_poly.pdbx_seq_one_letter_code
_entity_poly.pdbx_strand_id
1 'polypeptide(L)'
;MPSAFAEEAAEITPQYSYYTLEPDITTNYVTQGKKIGYLRLQVDLMVADPANIKEVEHHAPLIRDAIISIIGQQPEAKIKSLAGREAIRQACLNRVNELLIMETNKKLLTELLFTKYLYQ
;
A
#
# COMPACT_ATOMS: atom_id res chain seq x y z
N MET A 1 -8.26 -30.56 -42.71
CA MET A 1 -8.31 -29.29 -41.94
C MET A 1 -9.74 -29.12 -41.45
N PRO A 2 -9.93 -29.01 -40.14
CA PRO A 2 -10.38 -27.71 -39.62
C PRO A 2 -9.72 -27.37 -38.28
N SER A 3 -9.05 -26.22 -38.23
CA SER A 3 -8.66 -25.59 -36.97
C SER A 3 -9.90 -24.95 -36.36
N ALA A 4 -10.20 -25.33 -35.12
CA ALA A 4 -11.22 -24.73 -34.31
C ALA A 4 -10.90 -23.25 -34.08
N PHE A 5 -11.82 -22.38 -34.47
CA PHE A 5 -11.88 -21.01 -33.98
C PHE A 5 -12.25 -21.08 -32.50
N ALA A 6 -11.26 -20.89 -31.63
CA ALA A 6 -11.48 -20.52 -30.26
C ALA A 6 -11.89 -19.03 -30.26
N GLU A 7 -13.11 -18.80 -29.83
CA GLU A 7 -13.69 -17.49 -29.57
C GLU A 7 -12.87 -16.83 -28.46
N GLU A 8 -11.97 -15.93 -28.84
CA GLU A 8 -11.22 -15.07 -27.93
C GLU A 8 -12.20 -14.04 -27.38
N ALA A 9 -12.89 -14.43 -26.29
CA ALA A 9 -13.51 -13.46 -25.41
C ALA A 9 -12.42 -12.48 -25.00
N ALA A 10 -12.57 -11.23 -25.42
CA ALA A 10 -11.80 -10.12 -24.92
C ALA A 10 -12.04 -10.05 -23.40
N GLU A 11 -11.23 -10.78 -22.65
CA GLU A 11 -11.02 -10.54 -21.24
C GLU A 11 -10.44 -9.13 -21.17
N ILE A 12 -11.31 -8.19 -20.81
CA ILE A 12 -10.91 -6.91 -20.26
C ILE A 12 -10.23 -7.26 -18.93
N THR A 13 -9.03 -7.82 -18.99
CA THR A 13 -8.19 -8.08 -17.83
C THR A 13 -7.81 -6.69 -17.34
N PRO A 14 -8.34 -6.21 -16.20
CA PRO A 14 -7.89 -4.95 -15.65
C PRO A 14 -6.37 -5.02 -15.54
N GLN A 15 -5.69 -4.16 -16.27
CA GLN A 15 -4.25 -4.23 -16.43
C GLN A 15 -3.59 -3.60 -15.19
N TYR A 16 -3.64 -4.35 -14.08
CA TYR A 16 -3.08 -3.92 -12.82
C TYR A 16 -1.57 -3.74 -12.94
N SER A 17 -1.12 -2.58 -12.51
CA SER A 17 0.29 -2.25 -12.39
C SER A 17 0.68 -2.20 -10.93
N TYR A 18 1.80 -2.83 -10.58
CA TYR A 18 2.31 -2.82 -9.21
C TYR A 18 3.49 -1.86 -9.13
N TYR A 19 3.44 -0.96 -8.16
CA TYR A 19 4.51 -0.04 -7.85
C TYR A 19 5.03 -0.36 -6.44
N THR A 20 6.26 -0.86 -6.35
CA THR A 20 6.91 -1.11 -5.06
C THR A 20 7.46 0.20 -4.52
N LEU A 21 7.09 0.53 -3.29
CA LEU A 21 7.48 1.76 -2.61
C LEU A 21 8.89 1.57 -2.03
N GLU A 22 9.89 2.08 -2.74
CA GLU A 22 11.28 2.10 -2.29
C GLU A 22 11.70 3.52 -1.86
N PRO A 23 12.48 3.67 -0.78
CA PRO A 23 13.05 2.64 0.09
C PRO A 23 12.08 2.11 1.16
N ASP A 24 12.42 0.97 1.77
CA ASP A 24 11.68 0.37 2.90
C ASP A 24 11.31 1.42 3.97
N ILE A 25 10.08 1.32 4.47
CA ILE A 25 9.56 2.21 5.50
C ILE A 25 10.01 1.69 6.85
N THR A 26 10.83 2.46 7.56
CA THR A 26 11.17 2.19 8.96
C THR A 26 10.54 3.27 9.84
N THR A 27 9.70 2.87 10.77
CA THR A 27 9.02 3.77 11.70
C THR A 27 8.99 3.17 13.09
N ASN A 28 8.96 4.01 14.11
CA ASN A 28 8.67 3.58 15.48
C ASN A 28 7.17 3.35 15.65
N TYR A 29 6.79 2.55 16.65
CA TYR A 29 5.40 2.44 17.12
C TYR A 29 5.33 2.72 18.63
N VAL A 30 4.14 3.07 19.12
CA VAL A 30 3.94 3.39 20.53
C VAL A 30 3.92 2.09 21.34
N THR A 31 4.85 1.93 22.27
CA THR A 31 4.82 0.80 23.21
C THR A 31 4.31 1.28 24.57
N GLN A 32 3.74 0.36 25.35
CA GLN A 32 3.32 0.66 26.73
C GLN A 32 4.50 0.65 27.73
N GLY A 33 5.73 0.38 27.27
CA GLY A 33 6.92 0.28 28.11
C GLY A 33 8.01 1.30 27.78
N LYS A 34 9.16 1.22 28.46
CA LYS A 34 10.35 2.09 28.23
C LYS A 34 11.12 1.80 26.92
N LYS A 35 10.62 0.91 26.05
CA LYS A 35 11.33 0.47 24.84
C LYS A 35 10.61 0.99 23.61
N ILE A 36 11.28 1.78 22.79
CA ILE A 36 10.75 2.17 21.48
C ILE A 36 10.90 0.94 20.57
N GLY A 37 9.78 0.41 20.11
CA GLY A 37 9.78 -0.68 19.14
C GLY A 37 9.89 -0.12 17.72
N TYR A 38 10.63 -0.82 16.87
CA TYR A 38 10.83 -0.43 15.48
C TYR A 38 10.04 -1.36 14.57
N LEU A 39 9.35 -0.80 13.59
CA LEU A 39 8.70 -1.54 12.52
C LEU A 39 9.34 -1.15 11.19
N ARG A 40 9.92 -2.15 10.52
CA ARG A 40 10.33 -2.04 9.13
C ARG A 40 9.32 -2.78 8.27
N LEU A 41 8.79 -2.09 7.27
CA LEU A 41 7.82 -2.63 6.35
C LEU A 41 8.13 -2.20 4.93
N GLN A 42 7.79 -3.09 4.00
CA GLN A 42 7.86 -2.82 2.57
C GLN A 42 6.43 -2.85 2.03
N VAL A 43 6.12 -1.87 1.17
CA VAL A 43 4.77 -1.62 0.67
C VAL A 43 4.78 -1.72 -0.83
N ASP A 44 3.80 -2.42 -1.36
CA ASP A 44 3.56 -2.55 -2.78
C ASP A 44 2.16 -1.99 -3.07
N LEU A 45 2.10 -1.09 -4.03
CA LEU A 45 0.90 -0.36 -4.41
C LEU A 45 0.34 -0.97 -5.69
N MET A 46 -0.91 -1.42 -5.65
CA MET A 46 -1.62 -1.88 -6.84
C MET A 46 -2.41 -0.71 -7.44
N VAL A 47 -2.09 -0.40 -8.69
CA VAL A 47 -2.64 0.68 -9.50
C VAL A 47 -3.45 0.06 -10.62
N ALA A 48 -4.69 0.51 -10.85
CA ALA A 48 -5.54 -0.03 -11.91
C ALA A 48 -5.04 0.30 -13.33
N ASP A 49 -4.32 1.41 -13.48
CA ASP A 49 -3.90 1.95 -14.77
C ASP A 49 -2.40 2.27 -14.80
N PRO A 50 -1.67 1.80 -15.83
CA PRO A 50 -0.24 2.09 -15.97
C PRO A 50 0.07 3.57 -16.19
N ALA A 51 -0.89 4.36 -16.71
CA ALA A 51 -0.74 5.81 -16.86
C ALA A 51 -0.59 6.52 -15.50
N ASN A 52 -1.15 5.95 -14.44
CA ASN A 52 -1.16 6.52 -13.10
C ASN A 52 0.10 6.16 -12.30
N ILE A 53 0.95 5.24 -12.79
CA ILE A 53 2.20 4.85 -12.11
C ILE A 53 3.10 6.07 -11.90
N LYS A 54 3.22 6.95 -12.90
CA LYS A 54 4.09 8.14 -12.82
C LYS A 54 3.61 9.13 -11.75
N GLU A 55 2.29 9.28 -11.60
CA GLU A 55 1.71 10.10 -10.54
C GLU A 55 1.95 9.47 -9.17
N VAL A 56 1.75 8.15 -9.05
CA VAL A 56 2.02 7.41 -7.80
C VAL A 56 3.51 7.48 -7.42
N GLU A 57 4.42 7.35 -8.38
CA GLU A 57 5.86 7.51 -8.19
C GLU A 57 6.20 8.94 -7.72
N HIS A 58 5.61 9.96 -8.36
CA HIS A 58 5.80 11.35 -7.95
C HIS A 58 5.28 11.62 -6.53
N HIS A 59 4.16 11.00 -6.15
CA HIS A 59 3.57 11.11 -4.82
C HIS A 59 4.12 10.09 -3.81
N ALA A 60 5.05 9.22 -4.19
CA ALA A 60 5.60 8.19 -3.30
C ALA A 60 6.11 8.74 -1.94
N PRO A 61 6.77 9.92 -1.86
CA PRO A 61 7.17 10.51 -0.59
C PRO A 61 5.98 10.84 0.33
N LEU A 62 4.86 11.30 -0.25
CA LEU A 62 3.66 11.68 0.48
C LEU A 62 2.89 10.45 0.97
N ILE A 63 2.80 9.41 0.14
CA ILE A 63 2.26 8.10 0.53
C ILE A 63 3.06 7.55 1.71
N ARG A 64 4.39 7.59 1.60
CA ARG A 64 5.31 7.13 2.64
C ARG A 64 5.11 7.88 3.95
N ASP A 65 5.04 9.21 3.91
CA ASP A 65 4.85 10.04 5.11
C ASP A 65 3.53 9.70 5.82
N ALA A 66 2.44 9.54 5.06
CA ALA A 66 1.14 9.15 5.60
C ALA A 66 1.19 7.79 6.31
N ILE A 67 1.86 6.80 5.71
CA ILE A 67 2.02 5.46 6.28
C ILE A 67 2.86 5.52 7.56
N ILE A 68 3.99 6.24 7.54
CA ILE A 68 4.85 6.45 8.71
C ILE A 68 4.04 7.07 9.85
N SER A 69 3.28 8.14 9.57
CA SER A 69 2.47 8.82 10.58
C SER A 69 1.40 7.91 11.18
N ILE A 70 0.68 7.14 10.35
CA ILE A 70 -0.37 6.22 10.84
C ILE A 70 0.22 5.20 11.81
N ILE A 71 1.35 4.61 11.42
CA ILE A 71 1.99 3.53 12.16
C ILE A 71 2.70 4.06 13.41
N GLY A 72 3.31 5.24 13.31
CA GLY A 72 3.90 5.98 14.42
C GLY A 72 2.92 6.24 15.56
N GLN A 73 1.64 6.34 15.26
CA GLN A 73 0.57 6.55 16.23
C GLN A 73 -0.09 5.25 16.72
N GLN A 74 0.19 4.09 16.10
CA GLN A 74 -0.41 2.83 16.53
C GLN A 74 0.32 2.22 17.74
N PRO A 75 -0.43 1.60 18.66
CA PRO A 75 0.15 0.83 19.75
C PRO A 75 0.72 -0.52 19.28
N GLU A 76 1.77 -0.99 19.95
CA GLU A 76 2.42 -2.30 19.74
C GLU A 76 1.45 -3.47 19.65
N ALA A 77 0.40 -3.46 20.48
CA ALA A 77 -0.62 -4.51 20.49
C ALA A 77 -1.32 -4.67 19.12
N LYS A 78 -1.51 -3.57 18.38
CA LYS A 78 -2.06 -3.62 17.02
C LYS A 78 -1.02 -4.06 15.98
N ILE A 79 0.22 -3.64 16.13
CA ILE A 79 1.34 -4.01 15.24
C ILE A 79 1.59 -5.52 15.29
N LYS A 80 1.54 -6.11 16.50
CA LYS A 80 1.76 -7.54 16.72
C LYS A 80 0.54 -8.42 16.44
N SER A 81 -0.65 -7.84 16.40
CA SER A 81 -1.90 -8.59 16.16
C SER A 81 -2.20 -8.67 14.67
N LEU A 82 -2.64 -9.84 14.20
CA LEU A 82 -3.08 -10.03 12.81
C LEU A 82 -4.21 -9.07 12.44
N ALA A 83 -5.19 -8.89 13.33
CA ALA A 83 -6.30 -7.98 13.12
C ALA A 83 -5.84 -6.51 13.06
N GLY A 84 -4.82 -6.15 13.85
CA GLY A 84 -4.27 -4.79 13.82
C GLY A 84 -3.45 -4.53 12.56
N ARG A 85 -2.71 -5.51 12.04
CA ARG A 85 -2.02 -5.41 10.75
C ARG A 85 -2.99 -5.19 9.59
N GLU A 86 -4.13 -5.89 9.58
CA GLU A 86 -5.19 -5.67 8.60
C GLU A 86 -5.78 -4.26 8.72
N ALA A 87 -6.13 -3.84 9.94
CA ALA A 87 -6.67 -2.51 10.19
C ALA A 87 -5.70 -1.39 9.78
N ILE A 88 -4.40 -1.56 10.03
CA ILE A 88 -3.35 -0.63 9.58
C ILE A 88 -3.30 -0.59 8.06
N ARG A 89 -3.34 -1.75 7.39
CA ARG A 89 -3.33 -1.80 5.92
C ARG A 89 -4.51 -1.02 5.34
N GLN A 90 -5.71 -1.25 5.87
CA GLN A 90 -6.92 -0.55 5.45
C GLN A 90 -6.86 0.95 5.76
N ALA A 91 -6.37 1.33 6.94
CA ALA A 91 -6.19 2.73 7.31
C ALA A 91 -5.18 3.43 6.39
N CYS A 92 -4.05 2.79 6.09
CA CYS A 92 -3.07 3.30 5.14
C CYS A 92 -3.70 3.44 3.75
N LEU A 93 -4.38 2.42 3.23
CA LEU A 93 -5.05 2.48 1.93
C LEU A 93 -6.04 3.64 1.88
N ASN A 94 -6.90 3.78 2.88
CA ASN A 94 -7.89 4.85 2.94
C ASN A 94 -7.23 6.22 2.98
N ARG A 95 -6.22 6.41 3.84
CA ARG A 95 -5.51 7.68 3.98
C ARG A 95 -4.78 8.07 2.71
N VAL A 96 -4.12 7.11 2.08
CA VAL A 96 -3.39 7.35 0.84
C VAL A 96 -4.36 7.67 -0.28
N ASN A 97 -5.48 6.97 -0.37
CA ASN A 97 -6.52 7.26 -1.33
C ASN A 97 -7.13 8.66 -1.12
N GLU A 98 -7.42 9.07 0.12
CA GLU A 98 -7.85 10.43 0.44
C GLU A 98 -6.85 11.48 -0.05
N LEU A 99 -5.55 11.25 0.22
CA LEU A 99 -4.49 12.16 -0.19
C LEU A 99 -4.37 12.25 -1.71
N LEU A 100 -4.46 11.13 -2.42
CA LEU A 100 -4.43 11.13 -3.89
C LEU A 100 -5.67 11.78 -4.50
N ILE A 101 -6.84 11.66 -3.87
CA ILE A 101 -8.04 12.39 -4.27
C ILE A 101 -7.87 13.90 -4.03
N MET A 102 -7.20 14.32 -2.94
CA MET A 102 -6.93 15.74 -2.70
C MET A 102 -5.96 16.33 -3.74
N GLU A 103 -4.89 15.62 -4.06
CA GLU A 103 -3.84 16.10 -4.97
C GLU A 103 -4.20 15.95 -6.45
N THR A 104 -4.75 14.79 -6.84
CA THR A 104 -4.95 14.40 -8.24
C THR A 104 -6.44 14.32 -8.63
N ASN A 105 -7.36 14.47 -7.67
CA ASN A 105 -8.81 14.32 -7.85
C ASN A 105 -9.25 12.94 -8.38
N LYS A 106 -8.34 11.95 -8.33
CA LYS A 106 -8.55 10.61 -8.86
C LYS A 106 -8.06 9.59 -7.84
N LYS A 107 -8.81 8.51 -7.71
CA LYS A 107 -8.38 7.33 -6.96
C LYS A 107 -7.40 6.54 -7.83
N LEU A 108 -6.10 6.76 -7.61
CA LEU A 108 -5.06 6.08 -8.38
C LEU A 108 -4.78 4.67 -7.84
N LEU A 109 -5.00 4.43 -6.55
CA LEU A 109 -4.72 3.16 -5.89
C LEU A 109 -5.95 2.28 -5.74
N THR A 110 -5.79 1.03 -6.16
CA THR A 110 -6.76 -0.05 -5.94
C THR A 110 -6.52 -0.71 -4.59
N GLU A 111 -5.29 -1.16 -4.35
CA GLU A 111 -4.90 -1.85 -3.12
C GLU A 111 -3.47 -1.54 -2.68
N LEU A 112 -3.20 -1.81 -1.40
CA LEU A 112 -1.90 -1.65 -0.77
C LEU A 112 -1.53 -2.97 -0.10
N LEU A 113 -0.39 -3.55 -0.49
CA LEU A 113 0.11 -4.82 -0.01
C LEU A 113 1.34 -4.61 0.87
N PHE A 114 1.45 -5.37 1.95
CA PHE A 114 2.65 -5.39 2.79
C PHE A 114 3.51 -6.61 2.44
N THR A 115 4.55 -6.41 1.65
CA THR A 115 5.47 -7.48 1.21
C THR A 115 6.47 -7.88 2.29
N LYS A 116 6.92 -6.91 3.11
CA LYS A 116 7.71 -7.19 4.31
C LYS A 116 7.10 -6.52 5.53
N TYR A 117 7.17 -7.21 6.67
CA TYR A 117 6.67 -6.70 7.94
C TYR A 117 7.54 -7.27 9.07
N LEU A 118 8.53 -6.50 9.51
CA LEU A 118 9.52 -6.89 10.51
C LEU A 118 9.42 -5.92 11.69
N TYR A 119 8.95 -6.42 12.83
CA TYR A 119 8.97 -5.69 14.09
C TYR A 119 10.19 -6.12 14.92
N GLN A 120 10.79 -5.16 15.63
CA GLN A 120 11.92 -5.35 16.55
C GLN A 120 11.65 -4.65 17.88
#